data_AF-A0A2S9DYC0-F1
#
_entry.id   AF-A0A2S9DYC0-F1
#
_cell.length_a   1.000
_cell.length_b   1.000
_cell.length_c   1.000
_cell.angle_alpha   90.00
_cell.angle_beta   90.00
_cell.angle_gamma   90.00
#
_symmetry.space_group_name_H-M   'P 1'
#
loop_
_entity.id
_entity.type
_entity.pdbx_description
1 polymer ?
#
loop_
_entity_poly.entity_id
_entity_poly.type
_entity_poly.pdbx_seq_one_letter_code
_entity_poly.pdbx_strand_id
1 'polypeptide(L)'
;MHNRTMSMLAFIAADPEGYAILELRHALSGKPVFPGRPVSKAQFPAAVRTIEDEHAPRWVMLRTADWMPSLLAAGVFIAKAHVLSLTQRILHRSPLSAQQLDDIDLENPHSPMARPNQDALFETPVNGESLDEVVAMFVRQRQALPEEPAARRKLELLIHAESVGALVACEMEHAGLAWNEADHRALLREKLGPAVGEGVRPAKLAHLAEALGQALRWPGLNPDSPHELLRALHRAGFSVQSVRAWELEQLKDPLIEQVLEYKKLSRLASTHGDAWLDQWVKNGRFHPHYVLGTVASGRWAASGGGALQLPHSIRQVVRTAAGRTFVIADGRQLEPRILAAISQDRRLQEAGQQDDLYQWLIDARLVSDRNEAKLGMLSVIYGGGGGTSGAVGVALKKNFPQAMAYVDQAAKAGERGEGVQSWLGRGCPPADEGWVQAQRATQDEAGQRAADAAARSRGRFTRNFVVQSTAAEWALVWMGHARHLIRQAGWAQSCQQVFFVHDEVVFECPVELADRLGELVRHAALLAGRTLFGEHSPNFPVSVAISQNYSEGK
;
A
#
# COMPACT_ATOMS: atom_id res chain seq x y z
N MET A 1 0.48 -42.73 6.73
CA MET A 1 -0.80 -42.23 6.16
C MET A 1 -1.15 -40.93 6.87
N HIS A 2 -0.67 -39.79 6.34
CA HIS A 2 -1.01 -38.48 6.90
C HIS A 2 -2.45 -38.14 6.50
N ASN A 3 -3.31 -37.99 7.51
CA ASN A 3 -4.68 -37.55 7.35
C ASN A 3 -4.64 -36.19 6.61
N ARG A 4 -5.02 -36.15 5.32
CA ARG A 4 -5.29 -34.88 4.64
C ARG A 4 -6.48 -34.28 5.38
N THR A 5 -6.23 -33.42 6.36
CA THR A 5 -7.27 -32.56 6.95
C THR A 5 -8.02 -31.93 5.79
N MET A 6 -9.28 -32.33 5.61
CA MET A 6 -10.12 -31.81 4.54
C MET A 6 -10.18 -30.30 4.71
N SER A 7 -9.77 -29.56 3.67
CA SER A 7 -9.82 -28.09 3.70
C SER A 7 -11.25 -27.64 3.97
N MET A 8 -11.45 -26.74 4.93
CA MET A 8 -12.75 -26.22 5.32
C MET A 8 -12.91 -24.74 4.93
N LEU A 9 -14.14 -24.33 4.63
CA LEU A 9 -14.56 -22.94 4.42
C LEU A 9 -15.57 -22.56 5.49
N ALA A 10 -15.34 -21.46 6.20
CA ALA A 10 -16.28 -20.92 7.17
C ALA A 10 -16.84 -19.61 6.65
N PHE A 11 -18.13 -19.56 6.35
CA PHE A 11 -18.83 -18.38 5.85
C PHE A 11 -19.33 -17.54 7.02
N ILE A 12 -19.13 -16.23 6.93
CA ILE A 12 -19.70 -15.23 7.85
C ILE A 12 -20.59 -14.30 7.03
N ALA A 13 -21.83 -14.14 7.45
CA ALA A 13 -22.80 -13.22 6.86
C ALA A 13 -23.58 -12.47 7.94
N ALA A 14 -24.23 -11.37 7.57
CA ALA A 14 -25.10 -10.62 8.48
C ALA A 14 -26.36 -11.43 8.79
N ASP A 15 -26.83 -11.31 10.04
CA ASP A 15 -28.09 -11.91 10.48
C ASP A 15 -29.11 -10.79 10.80
N PRO A 16 -30.23 -10.68 10.07
CA PRO A 16 -31.29 -9.71 10.36
C PRO A 16 -31.87 -9.81 11.77
N GLU A 17 -31.89 -11.02 12.35
CA GLU A 17 -32.48 -11.29 13.67
C GLU A 17 -31.42 -11.40 14.78
N GLY A 18 -30.13 -11.30 14.42
CA GLY A 18 -29.00 -11.54 15.29
C GLY A 18 -27.82 -10.60 15.03
N TYR A 19 -26.61 -11.15 15.02
CA TYR A 19 -25.39 -10.40 14.66
C TYR A 19 -24.69 -11.01 13.45
N ALA A 20 -24.49 -12.33 13.45
CA ALA A 20 -23.89 -13.04 12.33
C ALA A 20 -24.49 -14.43 12.15
N ILE A 21 -24.48 -14.93 10.91
CA ILE A 21 -24.70 -16.34 10.59
C ILE A 21 -23.36 -16.98 10.25
N LEU A 22 -23.05 -18.11 10.89
CA LEU A 22 -21.85 -18.91 10.66
C LEU A 22 -22.19 -20.23 10.01
N GLU A 23 -21.54 -20.56 8.89
CA GLU A 23 -21.71 -21.86 8.22
C GLU A 23 -20.36 -22.46 7.82
N LEU A 24 -20.15 -23.74 8.15
CA LEU A 24 -18.93 -24.46 7.78
C LEU A 24 -19.23 -25.43 6.64
N ARG A 25 -18.41 -25.39 5.58
CA ARG A 25 -18.50 -26.28 4.43
C ARG A 25 -17.17 -26.96 4.15
N HIS A 26 -17.22 -28.16 3.60
CA HIS A 26 -16.05 -28.77 2.97
C HIS A 26 -15.66 -27.98 1.72
N ALA A 27 -14.38 -27.58 1.60
CA ALA A 27 -13.93 -26.71 0.50
C ALA A 27 -14.03 -27.36 -0.88
N LEU A 28 -13.93 -28.69 -0.97
CA LEU A 28 -13.99 -29.42 -2.23
C LEU A 28 -15.43 -29.76 -2.66
N SER A 29 -16.24 -30.29 -1.74
CA SER A 29 -17.59 -30.74 -2.06
C SER A 29 -18.64 -29.65 -1.91
N GLY A 30 -18.32 -28.54 -1.22
CA GLY A 30 -19.27 -27.48 -0.90
C GLY A 30 -20.39 -27.91 0.07
N LYS A 31 -20.36 -29.15 0.57
CA LYS A 31 -21.38 -29.68 1.48
C LYS A 31 -21.22 -29.06 2.87
N PRO A 32 -22.31 -28.62 3.51
CA PRO A 32 -22.26 -28.11 4.88
C PRO A 32 -21.86 -29.23 5.85
N VAL A 33 -20.96 -28.90 6.76
CA VAL A 33 -20.55 -29.73 7.91
C VAL A 33 -21.50 -29.45 9.08
N PHE A 34 -21.90 -28.19 9.26
CA PHE A 34 -23.07 -27.79 10.05
C PHE A 34 -23.80 -26.65 9.33
N PRO A 35 -25.14 -26.58 9.42
CA PRO A 35 -25.95 -25.56 8.74
C PRO A 35 -25.71 -24.17 9.34
N GLY A 36 -26.05 -23.12 8.58
CA GLY A 36 -25.97 -21.73 9.02
C GLY A 36 -26.58 -21.53 10.41
N ARG A 37 -25.73 -21.17 11.38
CA ARG A 37 -26.11 -20.97 12.77
C ARG A 37 -26.08 -19.47 13.10
N PRO A 38 -27.20 -18.87 13.53
CA PRO A 38 -27.21 -17.50 14.03
C PRO A 38 -26.42 -17.44 15.34
N VAL A 39 -25.61 -16.39 15.48
CA VAL A 39 -24.84 -16.09 16.70
C VAL A 39 -25.07 -14.63 17.09
N SER A 40 -25.29 -14.42 18.39
CA SER A 40 -25.38 -13.08 18.95
C SER A 40 -24.02 -12.39 18.96
N LYS A 41 -24.01 -11.05 19.05
CA LYS A 41 -22.77 -10.25 19.10
C LYS A 41 -21.84 -10.66 20.23
N ALA A 42 -22.40 -11.04 21.39
CA ALA A 42 -21.63 -11.49 22.55
C ALA A 42 -21.01 -12.88 22.36
N GLN A 43 -21.67 -13.78 21.63
CA GLN A 43 -21.22 -15.16 21.40
C GLN A 43 -20.28 -15.28 20.19
N PHE A 44 -20.33 -14.31 19.27
CA PHE A 44 -19.60 -14.37 18.00
C PHE A 44 -18.10 -14.66 18.14
N PRO A 45 -17.32 -13.95 18.98
CA PRO A 45 -15.88 -14.24 19.08
C PRO A 45 -15.59 -15.65 19.61
N ALA A 46 -16.36 -16.15 20.56
CA ALA A 46 -16.20 -17.50 21.10
C ALA A 46 -16.51 -18.56 20.03
N ALA A 47 -17.59 -18.37 19.26
CA ALA A 47 -17.94 -19.28 18.16
C ALA A 47 -16.86 -19.32 17.06
N VAL A 48 -16.31 -18.16 16.68
CA VAL A 48 -15.22 -18.07 15.72
C VAL A 48 -13.96 -18.76 16.23
N ARG A 49 -13.60 -18.55 17.51
CA ARG A 49 -12.46 -19.22 18.15
C ARG A 49 -12.59 -20.74 18.11
N THR A 50 -13.75 -21.29 18.50
CA THR A 50 -14.00 -22.73 18.46
C THR A 50 -13.82 -23.29 17.05
N ILE A 51 -14.41 -22.65 16.03
CA ILE A 51 -14.29 -23.09 14.64
C ILE A 51 -12.84 -23.01 14.15
N GLU A 52 -12.11 -21.95 14.51
CA GLU A 52 -10.70 -21.79 14.14
C GLU A 52 -9.83 -22.88 14.77
N ASP A 53 -9.98 -23.13 16.07
CA ASP A 53 -9.17 -24.10 16.81
C ASP A 53 -9.46 -25.55 16.36
N GLU A 54 -10.71 -25.88 16.03
CA GLU A 54 -11.11 -27.24 15.62
C GLU A 54 -10.84 -27.54 14.14
N HIS A 55 -10.96 -26.54 13.27
CA HIS A 55 -10.98 -26.78 11.81
C HIS A 55 -9.95 -25.98 11.01
N ALA A 56 -9.38 -24.92 11.60
CA ALA A 56 -8.51 -23.95 10.92
C ALA A 56 -9.00 -23.62 9.49
N PRO A 57 -10.27 -23.19 9.31
CA PRO A 57 -10.85 -23.02 7.99
C PRO A 57 -10.26 -21.81 7.26
N ARG A 58 -10.66 -21.62 6.00
CA ARG A 58 -10.56 -20.31 5.37
C ARG A 58 -11.88 -19.57 5.59
N TRP A 59 -11.81 -18.44 6.27
CA TRP A 59 -12.98 -17.61 6.55
C TRP A 59 -13.40 -16.81 5.32
N VAL A 60 -14.59 -17.08 4.80
CA VAL A 60 -15.19 -16.37 3.68
C VAL A 60 -16.10 -15.28 4.24
N MET A 61 -15.83 -14.04 3.87
CA MET A 61 -16.58 -12.87 4.33
C MET A 61 -16.58 -11.81 3.25
N LEU A 62 -17.58 -10.94 3.22
CA LEU A 62 -17.61 -9.87 2.24
C LEU A 62 -16.50 -8.84 2.45
N ARG A 63 -16.40 -8.32 3.67
CA ARG A 63 -15.41 -7.33 4.12
C ARG A 63 -14.92 -7.72 5.51
N THR A 64 -13.71 -7.27 5.86
CA THR A 64 -13.13 -7.51 7.20
C THR A 64 -13.63 -6.54 8.25
N ALA A 65 -14.01 -5.31 7.85
CA ALA A 65 -14.40 -4.22 8.74
C ALA A 65 -15.60 -4.56 9.64
N ASP A 66 -16.50 -5.42 9.17
CA ASP A 66 -17.73 -5.79 9.90
C ASP A 66 -17.46 -6.75 11.06
N TRP A 67 -16.37 -7.52 10.97
CA TRP A 67 -16.12 -8.70 11.83
C TRP A 67 -14.85 -8.56 12.67
N MET A 68 -13.75 -8.10 12.05
CA MET A 68 -12.43 -8.10 12.67
C MET A 68 -12.34 -7.25 13.96
N PRO A 69 -12.95 -6.06 14.08
CA PRO A 69 -12.87 -5.28 15.32
C PRO A 69 -13.35 -6.05 16.55
N SER A 70 -14.46 -6.80 16.43
CA SER A 70 -15.02 -7.63 17.51
C SER A 70 -14.10 -8.79 17.86
N LEU A 71 -13.55 -9.46 16.84
CA LEU A 71 -12.61 -10.58 17.04
C LEU A 71 -11.31 -10.14 17.70
N LEU A 72 -10.73 -9.04 17.24
CA LEU A 72 -9.47 -8.50 17.76
C LEU A 72 -9.63 -8.01 19.21
N ALA A 73 -10.73 -7.32 19.53
CA ALA A 73 -11.04 -6.92 20.90
C ALA A 73 -11.16 -8.12 21.86
N ALA A 74 -11.60 -9.28 21.36
CA ALA A 74 -11.68 -10.54 22.12
C ALA A 74 -10.42 -11.41 22.03
N GLY A 75 -9.35 -10.91 21.40
CA GLY A 75 -8.09 -11.66 21.21
C GLY A 75 -8.26 -12.93 20.38
N VAL A 76 -9.21 -12.95 19.43
CA VAL A 76 -9.46 -14.06 18.51
C VAL A 76 -8.68 -13.82 17.23
N PHE A 77 -7.86 -14.81 16.87
CA PHE A 77 -7.04 -14.78 15.66
C PHE A 77 -7.68 -15.70 14.61
N ILE A 78 -7.73 -15.26 13.35
CA ILE A 78 -8.11 -16.11 12.22
C ILE A 78 -6.95 -16.25 11.23
N ALA A 79 -6.54 -17.47 10.91
CA ALA A 79 -5.32 -17.68 10.13
C ALA A 79 -5.49 -17.32 8.65
N LYS A 80 -6.63 -17.66 8.06
CA LYS A 80 -6.88 -17.59 6.61
C LYS A 80 -8.22 -16.94 6.34
N ALA A 81 -8.27 -16.08 5.34
CA ALA A 81 -9.50 -15.48 4.83
C ALA A 81 -9.63 -15.60 3.30
N HIS A 82 -10.86 -15.37 2.82
CA HIS A 82 -11.25 -15.07 1.45
C HIS A 82 -12.18 -13.87 1.53
N VAL A 83 -11.66 -12.68 1.23
CA VAL A 83 -12.42 -11.43 1.28
C VAL A 83 -13.08 -11.22 -0.08
N LEU A 84 -14.40 -11.38 -0.14
CA LEU A 84 -15.13 -11.41 -1.41
C LEU A 84 -15.05 -10.09 -2.16
N SER A 85 -15.12 -8.94 -1.46
CA SER A 85 -15.05 -7.62 -2.09
C SER A 85 -13.71 -7.37 -2.80
N LEU A 86 -12.59 -7.71 -2.13
CA LEU A 86 -11.26 -7.62 -2.72
C LEU A 86 -11.07 -8.62 -3.86
N THR A 87 -11.60 -9.84 -3.69
CA THR A 87 -11.58 -10.87 -4.73
C THR A 87 -12.36 -10.43 -5.98
N GLN A 88 -13.53 -9.82 -5.79
CA GLN A 88 -14.37 -9.30 -6.87
C GLN A 88 -13.58 -8.28 -7.69
N ARG A 89 -12.94 -7.32 -7.02
CA ARG A 89 -12.11 -6.29 -7.66
C ARG A 89 -10.93 -6.89 -8.43
N ILE A 90 -10.25 -7.89 -7.87
CA ILE A 90 -9.14 -8.59 -8.56
C ILE A 90 -9.66 -9.29 -9.82
N LEU A 91 -10.73 -10.08 -9.71
CA LEU A 91 -11.27 -10.87 -10.81
C LEU A 91 -11.91 -9.98 -11.90
N HIS A 92 -12.56 -8.89 -11.52
CA HIS A 92 -13.12 -7.90 -12.45
C HIS A 92 -12.02 -7.33 -13.37
N ARG A 93 -10.83 -7.04 -12.81
CA ARG A 93 -9.74 -6.39 -13.56
C ARG A 93 -8.77 -7.37 -14.21
N SER A 94 -8.66 -8.60 -13.71
CA SER A 94 -7.67 -9.56 -14.19
C SER A 94 -8.00 -10.05 -15.60
N PRO A 95 -7.07 -9.96 -16.57
CA PRO A 95 -7.27 -10.57 -17.88
C PRO A 95 -7.15 -12.10 -17.83
N LEU A 96 -6.78 -12.69 -16.68
CA LEU A 96 -6.77 -14.15 -16.47
C LEU A 96 -8.15 -14.69 -16.06
N SER A 97 -9.11 -13.84 -15.72
CA SER A 97 -10.45 -14.28 -15.34
C SER A 97 -11.15 -14.94 -16.54
N ALA A 98 -11.72 -16.13 -16.32
CA ALA A 98 -12.46 -16.87 -17.34
C ALA A 98 -13.84 -16.27 -17.63
N GLN A 99 -14.37 -15.47 -16.69
CA GLN A 99 -15.67 -14.82 -16.81
C GLN A 99 -15.54 -13.37 -16.36
N GLN A 100 -16.25 -12.48 -17.07
CA GLN A 100 -16.35 -11.10 -16.66
C GLN A 100 -17.32 -11.00 -15.48
N LEU A 101 -16.84 -10.39 -14.40
CA LEU A 101 -17.62 -10.11 -13.21
C LEU A 101 -17.83 -8.60 -13.10
N ASP A 102 -18.93 -8.17 -12.51
CA ASP A 102 -19.15 -6.75 -12.21
C ASP A 102 -18.14 -6.24 -11.18
N ASP A 103 -17.77 -4.97 -11.27
CA ASP A 103 -16.94 -4.36 -10.23
C ASP A 103 -17.76 -4.15 -8.95
N ILE A 104 -17.06 -3.99 -7.83
CA ILE A 104 -17.63 -3.59 -6.55
C ILE A 104 -17.06 -2.25 -6.12
N ASP A 105 -17.88 -1.40 -5.52
CA ASP A 105 -17.39 -0.15 -4.95
C ASP A 105 -16.61 -0.44 -3.64
N LEU A 106 -15.31 -0.18 -3.70
CA LEU A 106 -14.39 -0.23 -2.56
C LEU A 106 -14.06 1.18 -2.02
N GLU A 107 -14.37 2.23 -2.77
CA GLU A 107 -14.01 3.61 -2.47
C GLU A 107 -15.07 4.27 -1.60
N ASN A 108 -16.35 3.96 -1.85
CA ASN A 108 -17.46 4.33 -0.99
C ASN A 108 -18.18 3.06 -0.51
N PRO A 109 -17.56 2.27 0.39
CA PRO A 109 -18.31 1.20 1.02
C PRO A 109 -19.54 1.84 1.69
N HIS A 110 -20.74 1.32 1.42
CA HIS A 110 -21.91 1.64 2.23
C HIS A 110 -21.51 1.45 3.69
N SER A 111 -21.33 2.54 4.43
CA SER A 111 -20.73 2.49 5.75
C SER A 111 -21.81 2.06 6.74
N PRO A 112 -21.67 0.93 7.46
CA PRO A 112 -22.55 0.61 8.58
C PRO A 112 -22.22 1.46 9.82
N MET A 113 -21.10 2.20 9.82
CA MET A 113 -20.66 3.05 10.90
C MET A 113 -20.45 4.49 10.42
N ALA A 114 -21.54 5.20 10.15
CA ALA A 114 -21.53 6.61 10.46
C ALA A 114 -21.14 6.75 11.94
N ARG A 115 -20.09 7.55 12.23
CA ARG A 115 -19.84 8.01 13.61
C ARG A 115 -21.16 8.58 14.13
N PRO A 116 -21.57 8.29 15.38
CA PRO A 116 -22.88 8.68 15.86
C PRO A 116 -22.99 10.21 15.78
N ASN A 117 -23.75 10.67 14.79
CA ASN A 117 -24.36 11.98 14.86
C ASN A 117 -25.40 11.86 15.97
N GLN A 118 -25.42 12.81 16.91
CA GLN A 118 -26.21 12.75 18.15
C GLN A 118 -27.74 12.72 17.93
N ASP A 119 -28.21 12.71 16.67
CA ASP A 119 -29.63 12.80 16.32
C ASP A 119 -30.24 11.52 15.73
N ALA A 120 -29.49 10.42 15.58
CA ALA A 120 -30.02 9.16 15.02
C ALA A 120 -30.35 8.12 16.11
N LEU A 121 -31.20 8.48 17.08
CA LEU A 121 -31.55 7.61 18.22
C LEU A 121 -32.66 6.57 17.91
N PHE A 122 -33.27 6.61 16.72
CA PHE A 122 -34.37 5.72 16.36
C PHE A 122 -34.39 5.42 14.85
N GLU A 123 -33.48 4.57 14.36
CA GLU A 123 -33.65 3.86 13.08
C GLU A 123 -32.56 2.76 12.98
N THR A 124 -32.97 1.49 12.93
CA THR A 124 -32.06 0.35 12.71
C THR A 124 -32.30 -0.21 11.32
N PRO A 125 -31.46 0.09 10.30
CA PRO A 125 -31.42 -0.73 9.11
C PRO A 125 -30.31 -1.78 9.27
N VAL A 126 -30.70 -3.06 9.30
CA VAL A 126 -29.74 -4.16 9.18
C VAL A 126 -29.31 -4.23 7.72
N ASN A 127 -28.24 -3.51 7.39
CA ASN A 127 -27.66 -3.49 6.05
C ASN A 127 -26.46 -4.43 6.00
N GLY A 128 -26.63 -5.61 5.42
CA GLY A 128 -25.55 -6.55 5.13
C GLY A 128 -26.06 -7.73 4.30
N GLU A 129 -25.17 -8.33 3.52
CA GLU A 129 -25.48 -9.44 2.62
C GLU A 129 -25.80 -10.71 3.41
N SER A 130 -26.88 -11.38 2.99
CA SER A 130 -27.32 -12.66 3.52
C SER A 130 -26.32 -13.78 3.24
N LEU A 131 -26.41 -14.88 4.01
CA LEU A 131 -25.53 -16.03 3.82
C LEU A 131 -25.59 -16.58 2.38
N ASP A 132 -26.80 -16.64 1.80
CA ASP A 132 -26.99 -17.13 0.43
C ASP A 132 -26.31 -16.23 -0.61
N GLU A 133 -26.35 -14.90 -0.42
CA GLU A 133 -25.66 -13.94 -1.29
C GLU A 133 -24.14 -14.07 -1.18
N VAL A 134 -23.61 -14.19 0.04
CA VAL A 134 -22.18 -14.42 0.31
C VAL A 134 -21.69 -15.72 -0.35
N VAL A 135 -22.44 -16.82 -0.20
CA VAL A 135 -22.12 -18.11 -0.81
C VAL A 135 -22.22 -18.04 -2.33
N ALA A 136 -23.27 -17.42 -2.88
CA ALA A 136 -23.45 -17.27 -4.33
C ALA A 136 -22.34 -16.43 -4.95
N MET A 137 -21.92 -15.35 -4.29
CA MET A 137 -20.77 -14.54 -4.73
C MET A 137 -19.49 -15.35 -4.73
N PHE A 138 -19.20 -16.12 -3.67
CA PHE A 138 -18.04 -17.01 -3.62
C PHE A 138 -18.03 -18.02 -4.77
N VAL A 139 -19.17 -18.66 -5.05
CA VAL A 139 -19.30 -19.65 -6.13
C VAL A 139 -19.03 -19.00 -7.50
N ARG A 140 -19.62 -17.83 -7.79
CA ARG A 140 -19.35 -17.07 -9.02
C ARG A 140 -17.86 -16.74 -9.18
N GLN A 141 -17.21 -16.29 -8.10
CA GLN A 141 -15.77 -16.01 -8.12
C GLN A 141 -14.94 -17.26 -8.40
N ARG A 142 -15.32 -18.42 -7.85
CA ARG A 142 -14.65 -19.70 -8.12
C ARG A 142 -14.81 -20.15 -9.57
N GLN A 143 -15.95 -19.86 -10.19
CA GLN A 143 -16.24 -20.14 -11.60
C GLN A 143 -15.49 -19.18 -12.55
N ALA A 144 -15.20 -17.95 -12.10
CA ALA A 144 -14.44 -16.97 -12.87
C ALA A 144 -12.92 -17.20 -12.85
N LEU A 145 -12.40 -18.12 -12.03
CA LEU A 145 -10.99 -18.49 -12.06
C LEU A 145 -10.61 -19.18 -13.38
N PRO A 146 -9.39 -18.98 -13.90
CA PRO A 146 -8.97 -19.61 -15.15
C PRO A 146 -8.95 -21.15 -15.07
N GLU A 147 -9.20 -21.78 -16.21
CA GLU A 147 -9.11 -23.25 -16.35
C GLU A 147 -7.65 -23.73 -16.35
N GLU A 148 -6.72 -22.93 -16.89
CA GLU A 148 -5.30 -23.28 -16.96
C GLU A 148 -4.70 -23.36 -15.54
N PRO A 149 -4.15 -24.51 -15.12
CA PRO A 149 -3.76 -24.72 -13.73
C PRO A 149 -2.70 -23.76 -13.18
N ALA A 150 -1.74 -23.30 -13.99
CA ALA A 150 -0.71 -22.38 -13.53
C ALA A 150 -1.25 -20.96 -13.30
N ALA A 151 -2.03 -20.43 -14.23
CA ALA A 151 -2.75 -19.16 -14.11
C ALA A 151 -3.71 -19.19 -12.92
N ARG A 152 -4.40 -20.32 -12.73
CA ARG A 152 -5.30 -20.52 -11.57
C ARG A 152 -4.55 -20.42 -10.25
N ARG A 153 -3.43 -21.12 -10.11
CA ARG A 153 -2.61 -21.07 -8.89
C ARG A 153 -2.10 -19.66 -8.61
N LYS A 154 -1.69 -18.92 -9.64
CA LYS A 154 -1.24 -17.53 -9.52
C LYS A 154 -2.36 -16.62 -8.99
N LEU A 155 -3.53 -16.68 -9.62
CA LEU A 155 -4.65 -15.82 -9.25
C LEU A 155 -5.24 -16.20 -7.88
N GLU A 156 -5.29 -17.49 -7.55
CA GLU A 156 -5.65 -17.96 -6.21
C GLU A 156 -4.65 -17.47 -5.15
N LEU A 157 -3.34 -17.49 -5.43
CA LEU A 157 -2.32 -16.94 -4.54
C LEU A 157 -2.52 -15.43 -4.32
N LEU A 158 -2.80 -14.67 -5.40
CA LEU A 158 -3.10 -13.24 -5.29
C LEU A 158 -4.30 -12.97 -4.38
N ILE A 159 -5.40 -13.70 -4.59
CA ILE A 159 -6.62 -13.58 -3.78
C ILE A 159 -6.34 -13.89 -2.30
N HIS A 160 -5.59 -14.97 -2.04
CA HIS A 160 -5.23 -15.34 -0.68
C HIS A 160 -4.31 -14.30 -0.03
N ALA A 161 -3.32 -13.79 -0.76
CA ALA A 161 -2.39 -12.78 -0.27
C ALA A 161 -3.11 -11.46 0.04
N GLU A 162 -4.01 -11.00 -0.83
CA GLU A 162 -4.83 -9.81 -0.60
C GLU A 162 -5.75 -9.98 0.62
N SER A 163 -6.37 -11.16 0.75
CA SER A 163 -7.26 -11.46 1.87
C SER A 163 -6.51 -11.51 3.20
N VAL A 164 -5.30 -12.09 3.23
CA VAL A 164 -4.44 -12.04 4.43
C VAL A 164 -3.94 -10.63 4.69
N GLY A 165 -3.63 -9.86 3.64
CA GLY A 165 -3.32 -8.44 3.74
C GLY A 165 -4.43 -7.64 4.44
N ALA A 166 -5.69 -7.92 4.13
CA ALA A 166 -6.83 -7.30 4.81
C ALA A 166 -6.91 -7.65 6.31
N LEU A 167 -6.55 -8.88 6.70
CA LEU A 167 -6.44 -9.26 8.10
C LEU A 167 -5.30 -8.49 8.80
N VAL A 168 -4.13 -8.44 8.17
CA VAL A 168 -2.95 -7.70 8.67
C VAL A 168 -3.27 -6.22 8.85
N ALA A 169 -4.02 -5.62 7.91
CA ALA A 169 -4.45 -4.23 8.00
C ALA A 169 -5.34 -3.99 9.24
N CYS A 170 -6.33 -4.85 9.49
CA CYS A 170 -7.17 -4.75 10.69
C CYS A 170 -6.36 -4.97 11.98
N GLU A 171 -5.41 -5.91 11.97
CA GLU A 171 -4.52 -6.16 13.11
C GLU A 171 -3.62 -4.95 13.42
N MET A 172 -3.05 -4.31 12.40
CA MET A 172 -2.28 -3.07 12.56
C MET A 172 -3.13 -1.90 13.05
N GLU A 173 -4.34 -1.75 12.50
CA GLU A 173 -5.27 -0.71 12.94
C GLU A 173 -5.68 -0.92 14.41
N HIS A 174 -5.88 -2.16 14.84
CA HIS A 174 -6.16 -2.48 16.24
C HIS A 174 -4.95 -2.27 17.15
N ALA A 175 -3.77 -2.73 16.73
CA ALA A 175 -2.54 -2.59 17.51
C ALA A 175 -2.14 -1.12 17.66
N GLY A 176 -2.11 -0.37 16.56
CA GLY A 176 -1.66 1.02 16.49
C GLY A 176 -0.14 1.17 16.61
N LEU A 177 0.41 2.21 15.99
CA LEU A 177 1.82 2.57 16.08
C LEU A 177 2.06 3.41 17.34
N ALA A 178 3.03 3.04 18.19
CA ALA A 178 3.32 3.81 19.41
C ALA A 178 3.70 5.27 19.11
N TRP A 179 3.11 6.22 19.85
CA TRP A 179 3.14 7.64 19.55
C TRP A 179 3.21 8.50 20.80
N ASN A 180 4.24 9.35 20.91
CA ASN A 180 4.34 10.34 21.98
C ASN A 180 3.57 11.62 21.60
N GLU A 181 2.35 11.73 22.11
CA GLU A 181 1.47 12.87 21.86
C GLU A 181 2.03 14.18 22.45
N ALA A 182 2.62 14.12 23.64
CA ALA A 182 3.17 15.31 24.31
C ALA A 182 4.32 15.93 23.51
N ASP A 183 5.26 15.09 23.04
CA ASP A 183 6.37 15.52 22.18
C ASP A 183 5.86 16.07 20.85
N HIS A 184 4.81 15.46 20.28
CA HIS A 184 4.22 15.96 19.05
C HIS A 184 3.60 17.35 19.25
N ARG A 185 2.82 17.56 20.32
CA ARG A 185 2.27 18.88 20.64
C ARG A 185 3.39 19.89 20.89
N ALA A 186 4.44 19.52 21.61
CA ALA A 186 5.60 20.39 21.84
C ALA A 186 6.27 20.80 20.51
N LEU A 187 6.46 19.86 19.59
CA LEU A 187 6.97 20.13 18.24
C LEU A 187 6.07 21.10 17.47
N LEU A 188 4.74 20.92 17.54
CA LEU A 188 3.80 21.85 16.91
C LEU A 188 3.91 23.25 17.52
N ARG A 189 4.05 23.38 18.85
CA ARG A 189 4.28 24.68 19.49
C ARG A 189 5.58 25.33 19.05
N GLU A 190 6.64 24.55 18.96
CA GLU A 190 7.95 25.01 18.49
C GLU A 190 7.89 25.46 17.03
N LYS A 191 7.25 24.72 16.14
CA LYS A 191 7.27 25.00 14.69
C LYS A 191 6.17 25.96 14.22
N LEU A 192 5.00 25.96 14.85
CA LEU A 192 3.81 26.68 14.38
C LEU A 192 3.35 27.79 15.34
N GLY A 193 3.76 27.75 16.62
CA GLY A 193 3.27 28.65 17.67
C GLY A 193 2.10 28.05 18.44
N PRO A 194 1.34 28.84 19.24
CA PRO A 194 0.20 28.36 20.03
C PRO A 194 -0.85 27.60 19.21
N ALA A 195 -1.65 26.76 19.90
CA ALA A 195 -2.74 26.03 19.27
C ALA A 195 -3.77 27.01 18.70
N VAL A 196 -4.32 26.69 17.54
CA VAL A 196 -5.35 27.48 16.87
C VAL A 196 -6.53 26.59 16.50
N GLY A 197 -7.73 27.17 16.38
CA GLY A 197 -8.91 26.45 15.93
C GLY A 197 -8.80 26.00 14.48
N GLU A 198 -9.68 25.08 14.08
CA GLU A 198 -9.74 24.59 12.70
C GLU A 198 -9.97 25.74 11.70
N GLY A 199 -9.25 25.70 10.57
CA GLY A 199 -9.31 26.74 9.53
C GLY A 199 -8.51 28.01 9.86
N VAL A 200 -7.97 28.16 11.07
CA VAL A 200 -7.14 29.31 11.45
C VAL A 200 -5.66 29.04 11.12
N ARG A 201 -5.00 29.99 10.46
CA ARG A 201 -3.57 29.90 10.16
C ARG A 201 -2.73 30.10 11.43
N PRO A 202 -1.81 29.18 11.80
CA PRO A 202 -0.92 29.35 12.94
C PRO A 202 -0.05 30.62 12.86
N ALA A 203 0.29 31.22 14.01
CA ALA A 203 0.96 32.51 14.09
C ALA A 203 2.29 32.58 13.31
N LYS A 204 3.12 31.54 13.39
CA LYS A 204 4.40 31.50 12.64
C LYS A 204 4.19 31.42 11.13
N LEU A 205 3.15 30.70 10.69
CA LEU A 205 2.77 30.65 9.27
C LEU A 205 2.18 31.97 8.78
N ALA A 206 1.38 32.65 9.62
CA ALA A 206 0.84 33.95 9.29
C ALA A 206 1.97 34.98 9.08
N HIS A 207 2.95 35.01 9.98
CA HIS A 207 4.11 35.88 9.86
C HIS A 207 4.94 35.58 8.61
N LEU A 208 5.19 34.30 8.30
CA LEU A 208 5.90 33.91 7.07
C LEU A 208 5.11 34.27 5.80
N ALA A 209 3.80 34.11 5.79
CA ALA A 209 2.96 34.51 4.66
C ALA A 209 3.04 36.03 4.42
N GLU A 210 3.00 36.83 5.48
CA GLU A 210 3.14 38.28 5.39
C GLU A 210 4.53 38.69 4.88
N ALA A 211 5.60 38.10 5.43
CA ALA A 211 6.97 38.33 4.99
C ALA A 211 7.18 37.97 3.51
N LEU A 212 6.63 36.83 3.06
CA LEU A 212 6.65 36.43 1.65
C LEU A 212 5.89 37.42 0.77
N GLY A 213 4.71 37.87 1.21
CA GLY A 213 3.94 38.89 0.50
C GLY A 213 4.71 40.21 0.34
N GLN A 214 5.42 40.65 1.38
CA GLN A 214 6.28 41.83 1.31
C GLN A 214 7.47 41.61 0.37
N ALA A 215 8.18 40.48 0.49
CA ALA A 215 9.36 40.18 -0.32
C ALA A 215 9.02 40.01 -1.82
N LEU A 216 7.88 39.39 -2.13
CA LEU A 216 7.35 39.22 -3.49
C LEU A 216 6.65 40.48 -4.02
N ARG A 217 6.60 41.56 -3.24
CA ARG A 217 5.89 42.81 -3.56
C ARG A 217 4.41 42.58 -3.92
N TRP A 218 3.78 41.66 -3.21
CA TRP A 218 2.37 41.29 -3.30
C TRP A 218 1.76 41.17 -1.88
N PRO A 219 1.39 42.30 -1.25
CA PRO A 219 0.70 42.28 0.03
C PRO A 219 -0.62 41.49 -0.06
N GLY A 220 -0.88 40.63 0.93
CA GLY A 220 -2.08 39.77 0.94
C GLY A 220 -1.98 38.52 0.06
N LEU A 221 -0.81 38.18 -0.48
CA LEU A 221 -0.56 36.91 -1.16
C LEU A 221 -1.05 35.74 -0.30
N ASN A 222 -1.80 34.81 -0.89
CA ASN A 222 -2.10 33.53 -0.26
C ASN A 222 -1.10 32.46 -0.75
N PRO A 223 -0.05 32.12 0.03
CA PRO A 223 0.98 31.20 -0.44
C PRO A 223 0.52 29.73 -0.42
N ASP A 224 -0.66 29.44 0.15
CA ASP A 224 -1.30 28.13 0.07
C ASP A 224 -1.91 27.86 -1.32
N SER A 225 -2.16 28.91 -2.11
CA SER A 225 -2.66 28.80 -3.50
C SER A 225 -1.49 28.61 -4.47
N PRO A 226 -1.32 27.42 -5.10
CA PRO A 226 -0.21 27.18 -6.02
C PRO A 226 -0.20 28.14 -7.20
N HIS A 227 -1.39 28.53 -7.69
CA HIS A 227 -1.55 29.47 -8.80
C HIS A 227 -1.16 30.90 -8.43
N GLU A 228 -1.50 31.36 -7.22
CA GLU A 228 -1.05 32.68 -6.76
C GLU A 228 0.45 32.71 -6.51
N LEU A 229 0.98 31.69 -5.83
CA LEU A 229 2.41 31.60 -5.54
C LEU A 229 3.24 31.53 -6.83
N LEU A 230 2.81 30.76 -7.83
CA LEU A 230 3.48 30.69 -9.13
C LEU A 230 3.52 32.05 -9.82
N ARG A 231 2.39 32.76 -9.85
CA ARG A 231 2.31 34.13 -10.42
C ARG A 231 3.22 35.11 -9.67
N ALA A 232 3.26 35.02 -8.34
CA ALA A 232 4.11 35.87 -7.51
C ALA A 232 5.61 35.62 -7.80
N LEU A 233 6.02 34.36 -7.94
CA LEU A 233 7.39 33.99 -8.31
C LEU A 233 7.76 34.48 -9.71
N HIS A 234 6.87 34.35 -10.70
CA HIS A 234 7.10 34.89 -12.04
C HIS A 234 7.28 36.41 -12.03
N ARG A 235 6.45 37.13 -11.27
CA ARG A 235 6.58 38.58 -11.10
C ARG A 235 7.89 39.00 -10.43
N ALA A 236 8.40 38.15 -9.52
CA ALA A 236 9.69 38.34 -8.88
C ALA A 236 10.89 37.95 -9.78
N GLY A 237 10.65 37.47 -11.01
CA GLY A 237 11.67 37.16 -12.00
C GLY A 237 12.13 35.70 -12.01
N PHE A 238 11.49 34.81 -11.24
CA PHE A 238 11.81 33.38 -11.27
C PHE A 238 11.14 32.68 -12.45
N SER A 239 11.94 32.04 -13.29
CA SER A 239 11.47 31.24 -14.42
C SER A 239 11.21 29.79 -13.99
N VAL A 240 10.13 29.54 -13.26
CA VAL A 240 9.69 28.20 -12.82
C VAL A 240 8.39 27.78 -13.53
N GLN A 241 8.26 26.52 -13.87
CA GLN A 241 7.06 25.90 -14.43
C GLN A 241 6.06 25.51 -13.34
N SER A 242 6.54 25.22 -12.13
CA SER A 242 5.71 24.81 -11.00
C SER A 242 6.27 25.27 -9.65
N VAL A 243 5.44 25.18 -8.62
CA VAL A 243 5.84 25.41 -7.22
C VAL A 243 6.18 24.10 -6.49
N ARG A 244 6.61 23.07 -7.21
CA ARG A 244 7.03 21.79 -6.62
C ARG A 244 8.40 21.95 -5.96
N ALA A 245 8.58 21.31 -4.80
CA ALA A 245 9.79 21.46 -4.00
C ALA A 245 11.08 21.19 -4.81
N TRP A 246 11.15 20.08 -5.55
CA TRP A 246 12.34 19.71 -6.34
C TRP A 246 12.75 20.72 -7.41
N GLU A 247 11.80 21.50 -7.93
CA GLU A 247 12.08 22.55 -8.92
C GLU A 247 12.59 23.80 -8.22
N LEU A 248 11.93 24.19 -7.12
CA LEU A 248 12.32 25.33 -6.31
C LEU A 248 13.70 25.11 -5.65
N GLU A 249 14.00 23.90 -5.18
CA GLU A 249 15.30 23.54 -4.57
C GLU A 249 16.50 23.69 -5.52
N GLN A 250 16.27 23.76 -6.83
CA GLN A 250 17.34 24.03 -7.80
C GLN A 250 17.75 25.51 -7.82
N LEU A 251 16.90 26.39 -7.29
CA LEU A 251 17.14 27.81 -7.20
C LEU A 251 17.77 28.13 -5.85
N LYS A 252 19.06 28.49 -5.87
CA LYS A 252 19.78 28.94 -4.67
C LYS A 252 19.51 30.42 -4.41
N ASP A 253 18.32 30.72 -3.90
CA ASP A 253 17.87 32.08 -3.60
C ASP A 253 17.19 32.15 -2.22
N PRO A 254 17.54 33.13 -1.35
CA PRO A 254 16.95 33.26 -0.02
C PRO A 254 15.43 33.38 0.00
N LEU A 255 14.82 33.97 -1.03
CA LEU A 255 13.36 34.07 -1.15
C LEU A 255 12.75 32.70 -1.43
N ILE A 256 13.41 31.87 -2.22
CA ILE A 256 12.96 30.50 -2.50
C ILE A 256 13.09 29.63 -1.24
N GLU A 257 14.15 29.81 -0.45
CA GLU A 257 14.30 29.15 0.86
C GLU A 257 13.12 29.49 1.80
N GLN A 258 12.67 30.75 1.83
CA GLN A 258 11.49 31.15 2.61
C GLN A 258 10.20 30.50 2.09
N VAL A 259 10.04 30.39 0.76
CA VAL A 259 8.90 29.70 0.16
C VAL A 259 8.91 28.20 0.54
N LEU A 260 10.06 27.56 0.48
CA LEU A 260 10.23 26.16 0.88
C LEU A 260 9.90 25.94 2.36
N GLU A 261 10.37 26.83 3.25
CA GLU A 261 10.05 26.77 4.68
C GLU A 261 8.55 26.99 4.94
N TYR A 262 7.92 27.96 4.27
CA TYR A 262 6.47 28.14 4.35
C TYR A 262 5.72 26.87 3.93
N LYS A 263 6.06 26.28 2.77
CA LYS A 263 5.42 25.06 2.27
C LYS A 263 5.61 23.89 3.23
N LYS A 264 6.79 23.77 3.85
CA LYS A 264 7.08 22.73 4.85
C LYS A 264 6.21 22.88 6.09
N LEU A 265 6.10 24.09 6.64
CA LEU A 265 5.27 24.36 7.82
C LEU A 265 3.77 24.28 7.51
N SER A 266 3.33 24.75 6.34
CA SER A 266 1.94 24.67 5.89
C SER A 266 1.52 23.20 5.72
N ARG A 267 2.41 22.37 5.16
CA ARG A 267 2.22 20.92 5.12
C ARG A 267 2.17 20.30 6.52
N LEU A 268 3.07 20.66 7.43
CA LEU A 268 3.04 20.18 8.82
C LEU A 268 1.70 20.50 9.49
N ALA A 269 1.24 21.74 9.39
CA ALA A 269 -0.03 22.20 9.98
C ALA A 269 -1.25 21.47 9.40
N SER A 270 -1.28 21.23 8.08
CA SER A 270 -2.42 20.61 7.41
C SER A 270 -2.45 19.08 7.51
N THR A 271 -1.29 18.43 7.56
CA THR A 271 -1.18 16.96 7.48
C THR A 271 -0.85 16.27 8.80
N HIS A 272 -0.28 17.01 9.76
CA HIS A 272 0.14 16.48 11.06
C HIS A 272 -0.08 17.53 12.18
N GLY A 273 -1.01 18.47 12.00
CA GLY A 273 -1.36 19.47 13.02
C GLY A 273 -2.21 18.90 14.16
N ASP A 274 -2.70 19.78 15.04
CA ASP A 274 -3.49 19.37 16.21
C ASP A 274 -4.76 18.58 15.84
N ALA A 275 -5.52 19.03 14.82
CA ALA A 275 -6.72 18.32 14.37
C ALA A 275 -6.42 16.89 13.87
N TRP A 276 -5.29 16.71 13.18
CA TRP A 276 -4.83 15.38 12.77
C TRP A 276 -4.47 14.53 13.99
N LEU A 277 -3.73 15.11 14.93
CA LEU A 277 -3.32 14.43 16.16
C LEU A 277 -4.53 13.93 16.96
N ASP A 278 -5.52 14.79 17.17
CA ASP A 278 -6.76 14.48 17.89
C ASP A 278 -7.60 13.40 17.19
N GLN A 279 -7.58 13.39 15.85
CA GLN A 279 -8.35 12.44 15.06
C GLN A 279 -7.73 11.04 15.05
N TRP A 280 -6.40 10.96 14.91
CA TRP A 280 -5.71 9.73 14.54
C TRP A 280 -4.88 9.10 15.65
N VAL A 281 -4.57 9.84 16.72
CA VAL A 281 -3.84 9.33 17.87
C VAL A 281 -4.77 9.20 19.06
N LYS A 282 -4.82 8.01 19.63
CA LYS A 282 -5.63 7.70 20.82
C LYS A 282 -4.83 6.81 21.76
N ASN A 283 -4.88 7.10 23.05
CA ASN A 283 -4.19 6.31 24.08
C ASN A 283 -2.69 6.12 23.80
N GLY A 284 -2.02 7.16 23.29
CA GLY A 284 -0.59 7.12 22.95
C GLY A 284 -0.24 6.26 21.73
N ARG A 285 -1.21 5.97 20.86
CA ARG A 285 -0.99 5.19 19.63
C ARG A 285 -1.67 5.84 18.43
N PHE A 286 -0.97 5.86 17.31
CA PHE A 286 -1.49 6.26 16.00
C PHE A 286 -2.16 5.07 15.31
N HIS A 287 -3.41 5.23 14.90
CA HIS A 287 -4.21 4.16 14.29
C HIS A 287 -4.50 4.48 12.81
N PRO A 288 -3.56 4.16 11.88
CA PRO A 288 -3.78 4.37 10.46
C PRO A 288 -4.89 3.45 9.95
N HIS A 289 -5.83 4.00 9.18
CA HIS A 289 -6.81 3.21 8.45
C HIS A 289 -6.32 2.96 7.02
N TYR A 290 -6.03 1.70 6.70
CA TYR A 290 -5.54 1.29 5.39
C TYR A 290 -6.71 1.04 4.43
N VAL A 291 -6.58 1.56 3.22
CA VAL A 291 -7.55 1.38 2.13
C VAL A 291 -6.93 0.44 1.10
N LEU A 292 -7.54 -0.75 0.97
CA LEU A 292 -7.06 -1.85 0.13
C LEU A 292 -7.87 -1.95 -1.17
N GLY A 293 -7.24 -2.46 -2.23
CA GLY A 293 -7.91 -2.76 -3.51
C GLY A 293 -8.34 -1.55 -4.37
N THR A 294 -8.18 -0.32 -3.88
CA THR A 294 -8.55 0.90 -4.63
C THR A 294 -7.49 1.30 -5.66
N VAL A 295 -6.21 1.27 -5.28
CA VAL A 295 -5.09 1.56 -6.20
C VAL A 295 -4.91 0.40 -7.18
N ALA A 296 -4.86 0.70 -8.48
CA ALA A 296 -4.75 -0.33 -9.51
C ALA A 296 -3.55 -1.28 -9.32
N SER A 297 -2.40 -0.77 -8.87
CA SER A 297 -1.20 -1.58 -8.61
C SER A 297 -1.29 -2.44 -7.35
N GLY A 298 -2.40 -2.41 -6.59
CA GLY A 298 -2.53 -3.14 -5.33
C GLY A 298 -1.74 -2.54 -4.16
N ARG A 299 -1.05 -1.41 -4.36
CA ARG A 299 -0.47 -0.64 -3.24
C ARG A 299 -1.57 -0.17 -2.30
N TRP A 300 -1.29 -0.22 -1.00
CA TRP A 300 -2.25 0.27 -0.02
C TRP A 300 -2.24 1.79 0.01
N ALA A 301 -3.42 2.37 0.07
CA ALA A 301 -3.61 3.76 0.45
C ALA A 301 -3.93 3.84 1.95
N ALA A 302 -4.00 5.05 2.50
CA ALA A 302 -4.52 5.25 3.84
C ALA A 302 -5.33 6.54 3.91
N SER A 303 -6.33 6.54 4.78
CA SER A 303 -7.12 7.73 5.11
C SER A 303 -6.39 8.58 6.14
N GLY A 304 -6.65 9.90 6.15
CA GLY A 304 -6.11 10.80 7.17
C GLY A 304 -4.95 11.69 6.78
N GLY A 305 -4.90 12.15 5.53
CA GLY A 305 -4.12 13.34 5.17
C GLY A 305 -2.61 13.25 5.40
N GLY A 306 -1.99 12.07 5.25
CA GLY A 306 -0.55 11.90 5.49
C GLY A 306 -0.16 10.64 6.25
N ALA A 307 -1.15 9.83 6.65
CA ALA A 307 -1.00 8.63 7.49
C ALA A 307 0.17 7.68 7.12
N LEU A 308 0.54 7.56 5.84
CA LEU A 308 1.67 6.71 5.39
C LEU A 308 2.99 7.47 5.19
N GLN A 309 2.95 8.81 5.10
CA GLN A 309 4.12 9.63 4.84
C GLN A 309 4.48 10.44 6.09
N LEU A 310 5.09 9.77 7.07
CA LEU A 310 5.61 10.42 8.28
C LEU A 310 6.86 11.28 7.93
N PRO A 311 6.78 12.63 7.97
CA PRO A 311 7.92 13.49 7.72
C PRO A 311 9.01 13.26 8.76
N HIS A 312 10.28 13.51 8.41
CA HIS A 312 11.41 13.29 9.33
C HIS A 312 11.22 13.97 10.69
N SER A 313 10.67 15.20 10.71
CA SER A 313 10.36 15.92 11.95
C SER A 313 9.30 15.25 12.83
N ILE A 314 8.41 14.45 12.24
CA ILE A 314 7.39 13.70 12.97
C ILE A 314 7.92 12.35 13.44
N ARG A 315 8.80 11.68 12.67
CA ARG A 315 9.31 10.35 13.02
C ARG A 315 9.92 10.25 14.42
N GLN A 316 10.49 11.34 14.94
CA GLN A 316 11.08 11.39 16.28
C GLN A 316 10.09 11.22 17.44
N VAL A 317 8.79 11.45 17.20
CA VAL A 317 7.73 11.30 18.21
C VAL A 317 7.18 9.87 18.24
N VAL A 318 7.52 9.05 17.25
CA VAL A 318 7.15 7.64 17.18
C VAL A 318 8.12 6.84 18.05
N ARG A 319 7.70 6.56 19.28
CA ARG A 319 8.54 5.94 20.31
C ARG A 319 7.79 4.85 21.05
N THR A 320 8.48 3.75 21.29
CA THR A 320 7.97 2.64 22.12
C THR A 320 8.09 2.96 23.62
N ALA A 321 7.28 2.27 24.43
CA ALA A 321 7.43 2.26 25.88
C ALA A 321 8.67 1.47 26.32
N ALA A 322 9.13 1.70 27.55
CA ALA A 322 10.26 0.97 28.12
C ALA A 322 10.05 -0.55 28.09
N GLY A 323 11.11 -1.31 27.80
CA GLY A 323 11.07 -2.77 27.64
C GLY A 323 10.55 -3.25 26.27
N ARG A 324 10.11 -2.33 25.40
CA ARG A 324 9.73 -2.62 24.02
C ARG A 324 10.68 -1.90 23.05
N THR A 325 10.67 -2.34 21.80
CA THR A 325 11.44 -1.75 20.69
C THR A 325 10.71 -1.99 19.38
N PHE A 326 11.05 -1.18 18.37
CA PHE A 326 10.68 -1.49 16.99
C PHE A 326 11.68 -2.43 16.34
N VAL A 327 11.18 -3.28 15.46
CA VAL A 327 11.95 -3.97 14.41
C VAL A 327 11.44 -3.42 13.08
N ILE A 328 12.25 -2.58 12.46
CA ILE A 328 11.95 -1.86 11.21
C ILE A 328 12.66 -2.61 10.08
N ALA A 329 11.90 -3.18 9.16
CA ALA A 329 12.43 -4.00 8.09
C ALA A 329 12.05 -3.45 6.71
N ASP A 330 13.05 -3.23 5.85
CA ASP A 330 12.90 -2.60 4.54
C ASP A 330 13.50 -3.48 3.43
N GLY A 331 12.74 -3.68 2.35
CA GLY A 331 13.14 -4.47 1.19
C GLY A 331 14.16 -3.73 0.30
N ARG A 332 15.41 -4.17 0.31
CA ARG A 332 16.49 -3.46 -0.41
C ARG A 332 16.37 -3.65 -1.93
N GLN A 333 16.28 -2.53 -2.66
CA GLN A 333 16.21 -2.51 -4.12
C GLN A 333 15.12 -3.42 -4.70
N LEU A 334 13.94 -3.41 -4.07
CA LEU A 334 12.85 -4.34 -4.41
C LEU A 334 12.47 -4.30 -5.89
N GLU A 335 12.19 -3.12 -6.45
CA GLU A 335 11.69 -3.01 -7.82
C GLU A 335 12.67 -3.55 -8.90
N PRO A 336 13.99 -3.24 -8.88
CA PRO A 336 14.96 -3.89 -9.77
C PRO A 336 15.00 -5.42 -9.64
N ARG A 337 14.88 -5.97 -8.43
CA ARG A 337 14.87 -7.41 -8.19
C ARG A 337 13.57 -8.05 -8.70
N ILE A 338 12.45 -7.38 -8.54
CA ILE A 338 11.18 -7.80 -9.15
C ILE A 338 11.30 -7.83 -10.67
N LEU A 339 11.92 -6.81 -11.29
CA LEU A 339 12.17 -6.81 -12.73
C LEU A 339 13.07 -8.00 -13.14
N ALA A 340 14.11 -8.30 -12.37
CA ALA A 340 14.97 -9.48 -12.59
C ALA A 340 14.14 -10.79 -12.59
N ALA A 341 13.20 -10.91 -11.65
CA ALA A 341 12.36 -12.10 -11.52
C ALA A 341 11.36 -12.25 -12.68
N ILE A 342 10.60 -11.19 -12.99
CA ILE A 342 9.49 -11.27 -13.96
C ILE A 342 9.94 -11.26 -15.42
N SER A 343 11.09 -10.65 -15.72
CA SER A 343 11.61 -10.59 -17.09
C SER A 343 12.35 -11.84 -17.53
N GLN A 344 12.79 -12.68 -16.58
CA GLN A 344 13.63 -13.85 -16.83
C GLN A 344 14.97 -13.53 -17.53
N ASP A 345 15.42 -12.28 -17.44
CA ASP A 345 16.74 -11.89 -17.94
C ASP A 345 17.84 -12.47 -17.05
N ARG A 346 18.52 -13.53 -17.54
CA ARG A 346 19.51 -14.29 -16.75
C ARG A 346 20.58 -13.42 -16.12
N ARG A 347 21.09 -12.43 -16.85
CA ARG A 347 22.17 -11.56 -16.35
C ARG A 347 21.65 -10.63 -15.27
N LEU A 348 20.42 -10.13 -15.39
CA LEU A 348 19.80 -9.34 -14.33
C LEU A 348 19.44 -10.22 -13.12
N GLN A 349 19.08 -11.49 -13.32
CA GLN A 349 18.90 -12.46 -12.24
C GLN A 349 20.19 -12.75 -11.49
N GLU A 350 21.32 -12.94 -12.19
CA GLU A 350 22.65 -13.07 -11.58
C GLU A 350 23.01 -11.85 -10.71
N ALA A 351 22.75 -10.64 -11.23
CA ALA A 351 22.90 -9.41 -10.45
C ALA A 351 21.94 -9.37 -9.24
N GLY A 352 20.72 -9.86 -9.42
CA GLY A 352 19.70 -10.00 -8.37
C GLY A 352 19.99 -11.08 -7.32
N GLN A 353 20.98 -11.95 -7.51
CA GLN A 353 21.43 -12.87 -6.45
C GLN A 353 22.40 -12.19 -5.47
N GLN A 354 23.00 -11.07 -5.86
CA GLN A 354 23.93 -10.35 -4.99
C GLN A 354 23.19 -9.54 -3.93
N ASP A 355 23.85 -9.31 -2.79
CA ASP A 355 23.33 -8.45 -1.71
C ASP A 355 23.17 -6.99 -2.16
N ASP A 356 24.01 -6.55 -3.10
CA ASP A 356 23.98 -5.19 -3.64
C ASP A 356 24.00 -5.19 -5.17
N LEU A 357 22.80 -5.13 -5.76
CA LEU A 357 22.61 -5.10 -7.21
C LEU A 357 23.35 -3.92 -7.87
N TYR A 358 23.41 -2.76 -7.21
CA TYR A 358 24.06 -1.59 -7.80
C TYR A 358 25.58 -1.70 -7.75
N GLN A 359 26.14 -2.29 -6.68
CA GLN A 359 27.56 -2.59 -6.63
C GLN A 359 27.96 -3.56 -7.73
N TRP A 360 27.15 -4.60 -7.97
CA TRP A 360 27.40 -5.53 -9.05
C TRP A 360 27.43 -4.86 -10.43
N LEU A 361 26.58 -3.87 -10.69
CA LEU A 361 26.59 -3.11 -11.96
C LEU A 361 27.90 -2.34 -12.15
N ILE A 362 28.48 -1.81 -11.07
CA ILE A 362 29.79 -1.13 -11.08
C ILE A 362 30.90 -2.15 -11.36
N ASP A 363 30.90 -3.27 -10.65
CA ASP A 363 31.93 -4.31 -10.77
C ASP A 363 31.95 -4.93 -12.18
N ALA A 364 30.76 -5.08 -12.79
CA ALA A 364 30.59 -5.48 -14.18
C ALA A 364 30.95 -4.38 -15.20
N ARG A 365 31.41 -3.21 -14.75
CA ARG A 365 31.78 -2.03 -15.54
C ARG A 365 30.66 -1.54 -16.46
N LEU A 366 29.40 -1.66 -16.00
CA LEU A 366 28.22 -1.21 -16.73
C LEU A 366 27.87 0.24 -16.45
N VAL A 367 28.28 0.75 -15.28
CA VAL A 367 28.14 2.14 -14.83
C VAL A 367 29.40 2.58 -14.10
N SER A 368 29.60 3.88 -13.96
CA SER A 368 30.80 4.45 -13.33
C SER A 368 30.68 4.60 -11.81
N ASP A 369 29.47 4.81 -11.30
CA ASP A 369 29.21 4.92 -9.86
C ASP A 369 27.81 4.41 -9.47
N ARG A 370 27.57 4.36 -8.15
CA ARG A 370 26.36 3.81 -7.55
C ARG A 370 25.13 4.68 -7.78
N ASN A 371 25.30 6.00 -7.78
CA ASN A 371 24.21 6.94 -8.01
C ASN A 371 23.74 6.86 -9.47
N GLU A 372 24.68 6.75 -10.40
CA GLU A 372 24.41 6.49 -11.81
C GLU A 372 23.69 5.15 -12.01
N ALA A 373 24.13 4.08 -11.34
CA ALA A 373 23.45 2.78 -11.36
C ALA A 373 21.99 2.89 -10.90
N LYS A 374 21.77 3.56 -9.76
CA LYS A 374 20.45 3.75 -9.16
C LYS A 374 19.56 4.58 -10.07
N LEU A 375 20.02 5.76 -10.48
CA LEU A 375 19.25 6.67 -11.34
C LEU A 375 18.95 6.05 -12.69
N GLY A 376 19.92 5.38 -13.31
CA GLY A 376 19.74 4.70 -14.59
C GLY A 376 18.77 3.54 -14.53
N MET A 377 18.88 2.67 -13.51
CA MET A 377 17.95 1.55 -13.32
C MET A 377 16.52 2.05 -13.04
N LEU A 378 16.36 3.06 -12.18
CA LEU A 378 15.05 3.64 -11.90
C LEU A 378 14.48 4.39 -13.12
N SER A 379 15.31 5.11 -13.87
CA SER A 379 14.91 5.73 -15.14
C SER A 379 14.41 4.68 -16.14
N VAL A 380 15.09 3.54 -16.22
CA VAL A 380 14.69 2.40 -17.05
C VAL A 380 13.39 1.78 -16.58
N ILE A 381 13.19 1.56 -15.28
CA ILE A 381 11.92 1.02 -14.76
C ILE A 381 10.78 2.02 -14.99
N TYR A 382 11.05 3.32 -14.81
CA TYR A 382 10.02 4.36 -14.82
C TYR A 382 9.78 5.09 -16.15
N GLY A 383 10.58 4.80 -17.17
CA GLY A 383 10.51 5.48 -18.47
C GLY A 383 10.92 6.96 -18.43
N GLY A 384 11.78 7.34 -17.49
CA GLY A 384 12.28 8.70 -17.31
C GLY A 384 13.46 9.01 -18.23
N GLY A 385 13.22 9.24 -19.52
CA GLY A 385 14.27 9.51 -20.51
C GLY A 385 14.65 10.99 -20.61
N GLY A 386 15.59 11.45 -19.79
CA GLY A 386 16.23 12.77 -19.94
C GLY A 386 17.60 12.83 -19.26
N GLY A 387 18.60 13.45 -19.91
CA GLY A 387 19.95 13.66 -19.35
C GLY A 387 20.90 12.45 -19.39
N THR A 388 21.85 12.38 -18.45
CA THR A 388 22.82 11.28 -18.23
C THR A 388 22.19 9.88 -18.19
N SER A 389 20.90 9.80 -17.86
CA SER A 389 20.06 8.59 -17.94
C SER A 389 19.99 7.95 -19.33
N GLY A 390 20.24 8.70 -20.41
CA GLY A 390 20.22 8.18 -21.78
C GLY A 390 21.36 7.21 -22.08
N ALA A 391 22.59 7.53 -21.66
CA ALA A 391 23.76 6.67 -21.87
C ALA A 391 23.65 5.38 -21.03
N VAL A 392 23.22 5.52 -19.77
CA VAL A 392 22.96 4.37 -18.89
C VAL A 392 21.82 3.51 -19.43
N GLY A 393 20.76 4.12 -19.96
CA GLY A 393 19.65 3.40 -20.60
C GLY A 393 20.10 2.55 -21.79
N VAL A 394 21.02 3.05 -22.62
CA VAL A 394 21.61 2.29 -23.73
C VAL A 394 22.44 1.11 -23.21
N ALA A 395 23.26 1.33 -22.17
CA ALA A 395 24.03 0.26 -21.54
C ALA A 395 23.12 -0.81 -20.93
N LEU A 396 22.10 -0.43 -20.17
CA LEU A 396 21.12 -1.35 -19.59
C LEU A 396 20.37 -2.12 -20.69
N LYS A 397 19.99 -1.49 -21.80
CA LYS A 397 19.33 -2.17 -22.93
C LYS A 397 20.22 -3.17 -23.64
N LYS A 398 21.51 -2.88 -23.76
CA LYS A 398 22.48 -3.82 -24.32
C LYS A 398 22.71 -5.02 -23.39
N ASN A 399 22.76 -4.79 -22.08
CA ASN A 399 23.16 -5.82 -21.11
C ASN A 399 21.99 -6.62 -20.53
N PHE A 400 20.78 -6.06 -20.54
CA PHE A 400 19.54 -6.67 -20.03
C PHE A 400 18.39 -6.58 -21.06
N PRO A 401 18.59 -7.13 -22.28
CA PRO A 401 17.64 -6.95 -23.38
C PRO A 401 16.26 -7.55 -23.09
N GLN A 402 16.15 -8.65 -22.33
CA GLN A 402 14.86 -9.27 -22.01
C GLN A 402 14.11 -8.43 -20.97
N ALA A 403 14.83 -7.92 -19.97
CA ALA A 403 14.26 -6.99 -19.00
C ALA A 403 13.70 -5.74 -19.68
N MET A 404 14.46 -5.13 -20.60
CA MET A 404 13.99 -3.98 -21.36
C MET A 404 12.80 -4.30 -22.26
N ALA A 405 12.85 -5.42 -22.98
CA ALA A 405 11.75 -5.84 -23.83
C ALA A 405 10.45 -6.02 -23.04
N TYR A 406 10.53 -6.59 -21.84
CA TYR A 406 9.39 -6.80 -20.95
C TYR A 406 8.68 -5.47 -20.59
N VAL A 407 9.43 -4.48 -20.10
CA VAL A 407 8.86 -3.18 -19.71
C VAL A 407 8.49 -2.32 -20.93
N ASP A 408 9.20 -2.44 -22.05
CA ASP A 408 8.86 -1.77 -23.31
C ASP A 408 7.55 -2.33 -23.89
N GLN A 409 7.30 -3.64 -23.76
CA GLN A 409 6.05 -4.25 -24.18
C GLN A 409 4.86 -3.72 -23.38
N ALA A 410 5.00 -3.62 -22.05
CA ALA A 410 3.98 -3.02 -21.20
C ALA A 410 3.72 -1.54 -21.54
N ALA A 411 4.77 -0.77 -21.83
CA ALA A 411 4.65 0.63 -22.26
C ALA A 411 3.88 0.75 -23.58
N LYS A 412 4.26 -0.03 -24.59
CA LYS A 412 3.60 -0.03 -25.89
C LYS A 412 2.14 -0.47 -25.82
N ALA A 413 1.81 -1.44 -24.95
CA ALA A 413 0.42 -1.82 -24.68
C ALA A 413 -0.38 -0.64 -24.12
N GLY A 414 0.17 0.06 -23.13
CA GLY A 414 -0.42 1.27 -22.58
C GLY A 414 -0.62 2.38 -23.62
N GLU A 415 0.37 2.62 -24.49
CA GLU A 415 0.28 3.60 -25.59
C GLU A 415 -0.84 3.27 -26.58
N ARG A 416 -1.16 1.97 -26.78
CA ARG A 416 -2.30 1.51 -27.58
C ARG A 416 -3.63 1.52 -26.82
N GLY A 417 -3.64 1.94 -25.56
CA GLY A 417 -4.84 1.90 -24.71
C GLY A 417 -5.18 0.52 -24.15
N GLU A 418 -4.31 -0.48 -24.31
CA GLU A 418 -4.53 -1.84 -23.82
C GLU A 418 -4.32 -1.93 -22.29
N GLY A 419 -4.82 -3.02 -21.70
CA GLY A 419 -4.55 -3.38 -20.30
C GLY A 419 -3.22 -4.14 -20.15
N VAL A 420 -2.70 -4.19 -18.93
CA VAL A 420 -1.51 -4.99 -18.56
C VAL A 420 -1.77 -5.72 -17.24
N GLN A 421 -0.90 -6.65 -16.85
CA GLN A 421 -1.05 -7.38 -15.59
C GLN A 421 0.28 -7.58 -14.87
N SER A 422 0.21 -7.81 -13.56
CA SER A 422 1.32 -8.24 -12.71
C SER A 422 1.64 -9.74 -12.87
N TRP A 423 2.64 -10.21 -12.13
CA TRP A 423 3.05 -11.61 -12.11
C TRP A 423 1.97 -12.60 -11.67
N LEU A 424 1.21 -12.27 -10.61
CA LEU A 424 0.12 -13.13 -10.12
C LEU A 424 -1.23 -12.87 -10.81
N GLY A 425 -1.29 -11.89 -11.73
CA GLY A 425 -2.46 -11.64 -12.57
C GLY A 425 -3.33 -10.47 -12.12
N ARG A 426 -2.86 -9.56 -11.26
CA ARG A 426 -3.57 -8.30 -10.99
C ARG A 426 -3.60 -7.45 -12.26
N GLY A 427 -4.80 -7.14 -12.74
CA GLY A 427 -4.96 -6.37 -13.97
C GLY A 427 -5.00 -4.86 -13.76
N CYS A 428 -4.33 -4.16 -14.65
CA CYS A 428 -4.59 -2.76 -14.99
C CYS A 428 -5.61 -2.74 -16.13
N PRO A 429 -6.79 -2.11 -15.96
CA PRO A 429 -7.78 -2.06 -17.02
C PRO A 429 -7.27 -1.30 -18.26
N PRO A 430 -7.88 -1.53 -19.45
CA PRO A 430 -7.69 -0.72 -20.64
C PRO A 430 -7.96 0.78 -20.40
N ALA A 431 -7.65 1.61 -21.40
CA ALA A 431 -7.90 3.04 -21.33
C ALA A 431 -9.40 3.34 -21.20
N ASP A 432 -9.74 4.37 -20.45
CA ASP A 432 -11.11 4.83 -20.29
C ASP A 432 -11.61 5.52 -21.56
N GLU A 433 -12.92 5.78 -21.61
CA GLU A 433 -13.55 6.44 -22.75
C GLU A 433 -13.00 7.85 -22.97
N GLY A 434 -12.62 8.57 -21.90
CA GLY A 434 -12.04 9.91 -22.00
C GLY A 434 -10.70 9.91 -22.75
N TRP A 435 -9.82 8.96 -22.45
CA TRP A 435 -8.58 8.77 -23.18
C TRP A 435 -8.85 8.38 -24.64
N VAL A 436 -9.80 7.48 -24.89
CA VAL A 436 -10.17 7.07 -26.26
C VAL A 436 -10.73 8.25 -27.07
N GLN A 437 -11.56 9.09 -26.46
CA GLN A 437 -12.06 10.32 -27.07
C GLN A 437 -10.92 11.30 -27.37
N ALA A 438 -9.98 11.47 -26.44
CA ALA A 438 -8.79 12.30 -26.64
C ALA A 438 -7.93 11.81 -27.82
N GLN A 439 -7.80 10.49 -28.01
CA GLN A 439 -7.10 9.92 -29.18
C GLN A 439 -7.83 10.15 -30.51
N ARG A 440 -9.15 10.38 -30.49
CA ARG A 440 -9.95 10.69 -31.69
C ARG A 440 -9.96 12.19 -32.02
N ALA A 441 -9.66 13.06 -31.04
CA ALA A 441 -9.66 14.51 -31.17
C ALA A 441 -8.34 15.08 -31.74
N THR A 442 -7.84 14.50 -32.84
CA THR A 442 -6.54 14.82 -33.46
C THR A 442 -6.65 15.71 -34.70
N GLN A 443 -7.73 16.49 -34.80
CA GLN A 443 -8.04 17.31 -35.99
C GLN A 443 -7.10 18.51 -36.17
N ASP A 444 -6.41 18.95 -35.11
CA ASP A 444 -5.40 20.01 -35.15
C ASP A 444 -4.08 19.59 -34.45
N GLU A 445 -3.04 20.40 -34.61
CA GLU A 445 -1.72 20.12 -34.03
C GLU A 445 -1.71 20.11 -32.50
N ALA A 446 -2.64 20.84 -31.86
CA ALA A 446 -2.75 20.87 -30.41
C ALA A 446 -3.34 19.56 -29.88
N GLY A 447 -4.40 19.07 -30.51
CA GLY A 447 -5.06 17.80 -30.27
C GLY A 447 -4.13 16.61 -30.50
N GLN A 448 -3.37 16.61 -31.61
CA GLN A 448 -2.36 15.56 -31.85
C GLN A 448 -1.30 15.53 -30.74
N ARG A 449 -0.75 16.69 -30.35
CA ARG A 449 0.24 16.76 -29.26
C ARG A 449 -0.33 16.30 -27.92
N ALA A 450 -1.59 16.63 -27.63
CA ALA A 450 -2.28 16.18 -26.42
C ALA A 450 -2.50 14.67 -26.42
N ALA A 451 -2.95 14.10 -27.54
CA ALA A 451 -3.12 12.66 -27.74
C ALA A 451 -1.79 11.91 -27.55
N ASP A 452 -0.71 12.38 -28.18
CA ASP A 452 0.63 11.79 -28.05
C ASP A 452 1.15 11.89 -26.60
N ALA A 453 0.88 12.99 -25.91
CA ALA A 453 1.26 13.16 -24.52
C ALA A 453 0.49 12.21 -23.59
N ALA A 454 -0.82 12.04 -23.82
CA ALA A 454 -1.67 11.11 -23.09
C ALA A 454 -1.26 9.65 -23.33
N ALA A 455 -0.95 9.27 -24.58
CA ALA A 455 -0.45 7.95 -24.93
C ALA A 455 0.89 7.65 -24.23
N ARG A 456 1.86 8.57 -24.32
CA ARG A 456 3.16 8.45 -23.62
C ARG A 456 3.00 8.40 -22.11
N SER A 457 2.07 9.17 -21.53
CA SER A 457 1.77 9.12 -20.10
C SER A 457 1.25 7.75 -19.67
N ARG A 458 0.30 7.21 -20.44
CA ARG A 458 -0.24 5.87 -20.20
C ARG A 458 0.82 4.78 -20.38
N GLY A 459 1.68 4.89 -21.39
CA GLY A 459 2.81 3.99 -21.58
C GLY A 459 3.77 3.97 -20.41
N ARG A 460 4.14 5.14 -19.85
CA ARG A 460 4.92 5.20 -18.60
C ARG A 460 4.18 4.57 -17.43
N PHE A 461 2.88 4.81 -17.31
CA PHE A 461 2.07 4.22 -16.24
C PHE A 461 2.06 2.69 -16.29
N THR A 462 1.75 2.09 -17.45
CA THR A 462 1.69 0.62 -17.60
C THR A 462 3.06 -0.04 -17.49
N ARG A 463 4.12 0.64 -17.92
CA ARG A 463 5.52 0.24 -17.68
C ARG A 463 5.82 0.09 -16.19
N ASN A 464 5.43 1.08 -15.40
CA ASN A 464 5.65 1.10 -13.95
C ASN A 464 4.78 0.05 -13.26
N PHE A 465 3.53 -0.08 -13.75
CA PHE A 465 2.54 -0.96 -13.18
C PHE A 465 3.03 -2.40 -13.04
N VAL A 466 3.61 -2.99 -14.09
CA VAL A 466 3.98 -4.42 -14.06
C VAL A 466 5.02 -4.75 -12.99
N VAL A 467 5.93 -3.81 -12.72
CA VAL A 467 6.95 -3.94 -11.65
C VAL A 467 6.36 -3.62 -10.29
N GLN A 468 5.69 -2.46 -10.14
CA GLN A 468 5.17 -2.00 -8.85
C GLN A 468 4.05 -2.89 -8.31
N SER A 469 3.20 -3.40 -9.20
CA SER A 469 2.11 -4.30 -8.84
C SER A 469 2.65 -5.64 -8.37
N THR A 470 3.65 -6.19 -9.05
CA THR A 470 4.32 -7.41 -8.60
C THR A 470 5.10 -7.19 -7.30
N ALA A 471 5.68 -6.01 -7.07
CA ALA A 471 6.30 -5.66 -5.80
C ALA A 471 5.27 -5.62 -4.64
N ALA A 472 4.07 -5.10 -4.89
CA ALA A 472 2.98 -5.12 -3.90
C ALA A 472 2.53 -6.56 -3.60
N GLU A 473 2.46 -7.43 -4.62
CA GLU A 473 2.18 -8.87 -4.44
C GLU A 473 3.24 -9.56 -3.57
N TRP A 474 4.51 -9.25 -3.79
CA TRP A 474 5.60 -9.77 -2.96
C TRP A 474 5.46 -9.30 -1.49
N ALA A 475 5.17 -8.02 -1.27
CA ALA A 475 5.00 -7.47 0.08
C ALA A 475 3.82 -8.12 0.84
N LEU A 476 2.71 -8.40 0.16
CA LEU A 476 1.57 -9.12 0.76
C LEU A 476 1.96 -10.53 1.20
N VAL A 477 2.69 -11.26 0.35
CA VAL A 477 3.15 -12.61 0.69
C VAL A 477 4.21 -12.59 1.79
N TRP A 478 5.07 -11.57 1.82
CA TRP A 478 6.03 -11.35 2.90
C TRP A 478 5.35 -11.13 4.24
N MET A 479 4.37 -10.21 4.31
CA MET A 479 3.57 -10.00 5.52
C MET A 479 2.81 -11.26 5.93
N GLY A 480 2.26 -12.00 4.97
CA GLY A 480 1.57 -13.27 5.23
C GLY A 480 2.48 -14.33 5.87
N HIS A 481 3.70 -14.50 5.35
CA HIS A 481 4.70 -15.40 5.94
C HIS A 481 5.16 -14.93 7.31
N ALA A 482 5.46 -13.63 7.48
CA ALA A 482 5.88 -13.08 8.77
C ALA A 482 4.79 -13.30 9.83
N ARG A 483 3.53 -12.99 9.51
CA ARG A 483 2.36 -13.22 10.38
C ARG A 483 2.23 -14.69 10.77
N HIS A 484 2.39 -15.61 9.82
CA HIS A 484 2.31 -17.04 10.08
C HIS A 484 3.44 -17.52 11.01
N LEU A 485 4.69 -17.15 10.70
CA LEU A 485 5.87 -17.58 11.46
C LEU A 485 5.87 -17.02 12.89
N ILE A 486 5.48 -15.75 13.08
CA ILE A 486 5.32 -15.13 14.41
C ILE A 486 4.30 -15.91 15.24
N ARG A 487 3.19 -16.33 14.62
CA ARG A 487 2.16 -17.14 15.30
C ARG A 487 2.67 -18.53 15.66
N GLN A 488 3.41 -19.19 14.77
CA GLN A 488 4.02 -20.51 15.03
C GLN A 488 5.06 -20.45 16.15
N ALA A 489 5.81 -19.36 16.25
CA ALA A 489 6.76 -19.12 17.33
C ALA A 489 6.10 -18.84 18.68
N GLY A 490 4.77 -18.70 18.73
CA GLY A 490 4.03 -18.34 19.94
C GLY A 490 4.15 -16.85 20.30
N TRP A 491 4.60 -16.00 19.38
CA TRP A 491 4.90 -14.59 19.64
C TRP A 491 3.78 -13.63 19.23
N ALA A 492 2.65 -14.11 18.74
CA ALA A 492 1.57 -13.27 18.20
C ALA A 492 1.04 -12.19 19.18
N GLN A 493 1.10 -12.44 20.49
CA GLN A 493 0.69 -11.45 21.49
C GLN A 493 1.81 -10.45 21.85
N SER A 494 3.07 -10.83 21.65
CA SER A 494 4.24 -10.03 22.05
C SER A 494 4.79 -9.20 20.88
N CYS A 495 4.79 -9.78 19.68
CA CYS A 495 5.31 -9.19 18.45
C CYS A 495 4.13 -8.84 17.53
N GLN A 496 3.82 -7.56 17.42
CA GLN A 496 2.71 -7.07 16.59
C GLN A 496 3.27 -6.29 15.41
N GLN A 497 2.77 -6.55 14.20
CA GLN A 497 2.98 -5.61 13.11
C GLN A 497 2.16 -4.35 13.42
N VAL A 498 2.79 -3.18 13.34
CA VAL A 498 2.18 -1.90 13.73
C VAL A 498 2.14 -0.88 12.59
N PHE A 499 2.96 -1.06 11.56
CA PHE A 499 3.00 -0.15 10.42
C PHE A 499 3.48 -0.83 9.14
N PHE A 500 2.98 -0.37 8.00
CA PHE A 500 3.37 -0.83 6.67
C PHE A 500 3.38 0.32 5.68
N VAL A 501 4.48 0.50 4.95
CA VAL A 501 4.59 1.49 3.87
C VAL A 501 5.38 0.89 2.72
N HIS A 502 4.67 0.52 1.65
CA HIS A 502 5.24 -0.05 0.41
C HIS A 502 6.04 -1.34 0.63
N ASP A 503 7.33 -1.22 0.90
CA ASP A 503 8.31 -2.28 1.10
C ASP A 503 8.95 -2.23 2.50
N GLU A 504 8.40 -1.40 3.39
CA GLU A 504 8.72 -1.38 4.81
C GLU A 504 7.60 -1.98 5.65
N VAL A 505 7.97 -2.91 6.54
CA VAL A 505 7.12 -3.42 7.62
C VAL A 505 7.76 -3.07 8.96
N VAL A 506 6.94 -2.60 9.90
CA VAL A 506 7.39 -2.27 11.26
C VAL A 506 6.65 -3.14 12.25
N PHE A 507 7.43 -3.78 13.13
CA PHE A 507 6.92 -4.54 14.25
C PHE A 507 7.29 -3.87 15.56
N GLU A 508 6.43 -4.02 16.57
CA GLU A 508 6.72 -3.67 17.96
C GLU A 508 6.79 -4.95 18.79
N CYS A 509 7.88 -5.14 19.53
CA CYS A 509 8.10 -6.34 20.34
C CYS A 509 8.90 -6.05 21.63
N PRO A 510 8.92 -6.98 22.60
CA PRO A 510 9.89 -6.94 23.69
C PRO A 510 11.33 -6.95 23.18
N VAL A 511 12.21 -6.23 23.88
CA VAL A 511 13.64 -6.11 23.48
C VAL A 511 14.30 -7.47 23.34
N GLU A 512 13.93 -8.46 24.17
CA GLU A 512 14.50 -9.80 24.20
C GLU A 512 14.10 -10.69 22.99
N LEU A 513 13.11 -10.23 22.20
CA LEU A 513 12.66 -10.89 20.98
C LEU A 513 13.15 -10.18 19.71
N ALA A 514 13.75 -8.99 19.81
CA ALA A 514 13.99 -8.11 18.66
C ALA A 514 14.90 -8.73 17.60
N ASP A 515 16.06 -9.26 17.98
CA ASP A 515 17.00 -9.89 17.03
C ASP A 515 16.38 -11.12 16.35
N ARG A 516 15.71 -11.97 17.15
CA ARG A 516 15.05 -13.18 16.63
C ARG A 516 13.89 -12.85 15.69
N LEU A 517 13.13 -11.80 16.00
CA LEU A 517 12.09 -11.30 15.11
C LEU A 517 12.70 -10.75 13.81
N GLY A 518 13.82 -10.03 13.88
CA GLY A 518 14.56 -9.56 12.71
C GLY A 518 14.95 -10.70 11.77
N GLU A 519 15.53 -11.79 12.29
CA GLU A 519 15.87 -12.98 11.50
C GLU A 519 14.63 -13.66 10.90
N LEU A 520 13.55 -13.77 11.67
CA LEU A 520 12.29 -14.34 11.20
C LEU A 520 11.71 -13.51 10.04
N VAL A 521 11.75 -12.18 10.13
CA VAL A 521 11.26 -11.28 9.07
C VAL A 521 12.12 -11.37 7.82
N ARG A 522 13.45 -11.51 7.93
CA ARG A 522 14.34 -11.80 6.80
C ARG A 522 14.01 -13.15 6.16
N HIS A 523 13.78 -14.17 6.97
CA HIS A 523 13.39 -15.49 6.47
C HIS A 523 12.05 -15.45 5.73
N ALA A 524 11.07 -14.72 6.26
CA ALA A 524 9.78 -14.51 5.60
C ALA A 524 9.91 -13.85 4.21
N ALA A 525 10.85 -12.92 4.04
CA ALA A 525 11.12 -12.27 2.75
C ALA A 525 11.70 -13.25 1.72
N LEU A 526 12.61 -14.14 2.14
CA LEU A 526 13.11 -15.22 1.30
C LEU A 526 12.00 -16.19 0.89
N LEU A 527 11.12 -16.56 1.83
CA LEU A 527 9.95 -17.40 1.54
C LEU A 527 8.99 -16.72 0.56
N ALA A 528 8.78 -15.41 0.68
CA ALA A 528 7.94 -14.66 -0.26
C ALA A 528 8.50 -14.70 -1.67
N GLY A 529 9.80 -14.47 -1.82
CA GLY A 529 10.50 -14.62 -3.11
C GLY A 529 10.29 -16.00 -3.72
N ARG A 530 10.50 -17.07 -2.95
CA ARG A 530 10.31 -18.46 -3.42
C ARG A 530 8.84 -18.79 -3.73
N THR A 531 7.91 -18.23 -2.97
CA THR A 531 6.46 -18.45 -3.17
C THR A 531 6.01 -17.85 -4.50
N LEU A 532 6.51 -16.66 -4.88
CA LEU A 532 6.15 -16.01 -6.13
C LEU A 532 6.88 -16.62 -7.33
N PHE A 533 8.20 -16.80 -7.23
CA PHE A 533 9.06 -17.02 -8.40
C PHE A 533 9.69 -18.43 -8.47
N GLY A 534 9.44 -19.28 -7.47
CA GLY A 534 10.00 -20.62 -7.40
C GLY A 534 11.54 -20.61 -7.36
N GLU A 535 12.15 -21.50 -8.14
CA GLU A 535 13.62 -21.63 -8.24
C GLU A 535 14.30 -20.41 -8.90
N HIS A 536 13.55 -19.61 -9.66
CA HIS A 536 14.05 -18.42 -10.35
C HIS A 536 14.00 -17.16 -9.46
N SER A 537 13.77 -17.33 -8.16
CA SER A 537 13.69 -16.22 -7.23
C SER A 537 15.05 -15.54 -7.06
N PRO A 538 15.17 -14.22 -7.29
CA PRO A 538 16.36 -13.48 -6.88
C PRO A 538 16.45 -13.42 -5.34
N ASN A 539 17.61 -13.05 -4.84
CA ASN A 539 17.74 -12.74 -3.42
C ASN A 539 16.95 -11.46 -3.13
N PHE A 540 16.14 -11.47 -2.06
CA PHE A 540 15.39 -10.30 -1.57
C PHE A 540 15.97 -9.90 -0.20
N PRO A 541 17.14 -9.23 -0.17
CA PRO A 541 17.76 -8.82 1.08
C PRO A 541 16.89 -7.78 1.79
N VAL A 542 16.72 -7.98 3.09
CA VAL A 542 15.99 -7.07 3.98
C VAL A 542 16.95 -6.45 4.98
N SER A 543 17.04 -5.12 4.97
CA SER A 543 17.68 -4.37 6.05
C SER A 543 16.77 -4.37 7.26
N VAL A 544 17.32 -4.63 8.44
CA VAL A 544 16.58 -4.57 9.70
C VAL A 544 17.29 -3.61 10.63
N ALA A 545 16.54 -2.64 11.15
CA ALA A 545 16.97 -1.75 12.21
C ALA A 545 16.14 -2.01 13.47
N ILE A 546 16.79 -2.01 14.62
CA ILE A 546 16.15 -2.20 15.93
C ILE A 546 16.38 -0.90 16.71
N SER A 547 15.30 -0.18 17.03
CA SER A 547 15.38 1.02 17.86
C SER A 547 14.06 1.27 18.58
N GLN A 548 14.15 1.93 19.74
CA GLN A 548 12.99 2.43 20.47
C GLN A 548 12.33 3.63 19.79
N ASN A 549 13.04 4.30 18.89
CA ASN A 549 12.61 5.49 18.16
C ASN A 549 12.66 5.23 16.65
N TYR A 550 11.53 5.39 15.98
CA TYR A 550 11.41 5.11 14.55
C TYR A 550 12.33 5.98 13.68
N SER A 551 12.69 7.18 14.13
CA SER A 551 13.61 8.06 13.38
C SER A 551 15.06 7.56 13.31
N GLU A 552 15.49 6.72 14.26
CA GLU A 552 16.87 6.22 14.34
C GLU A 552 17.07 4.96 13.49
N GLY A 553 16.00 4.23 13.20
CA GLY A 553 16.03 3.05 12.34
C GLY A 553 15.81 3.34 10.86
N LYS A 554 15.75 4.62 10.47
CA LYS A 554 15.40 5.08 9.12
C LYS A 554 16.55 5.71 8.35
#